data_AF-A0A8J3R582-F1
#
_entry.id   AF-A0A8J3R582-F1
#
_cell.length_a   1.000
_cell.length_b   1.000
_cell.length_c   1.000
_cell.angle_alpha   90.00
_cell.angle_beta   90.00
_cell.angle_gamma   90.00
#
_symmetry.space_group_name_H-M   'P 1'
#
loop_
_entity.id
_entity.type
_entity.pdbx_description
1 polymer ?
#
loop_
_entity_poly.entity_id
_entity_poly.type
_entity_poly.pdbx_seq_one_letter_code
_entity_poly.pdbx_strand_id
1 'polypeptide(L)'
;MSQMTKPLPAPDMRVLFDILVVFQGELLIGQVSPDVTAHVIRRLTSDGLVAEDASVGELGAVIGDLLQRVRYALGEYATLPSPSPRETTYVLSAPSLEAARACQEQLIAWGGSAVTIRDAQDSRGWTMRDASDTNEWEVAANFPELAPDPAHAARVIQVSELAREHGGRYQGSGR
;
A
#
# COMPACT_ATOMS: atom_id res chain seq x y z
N MET A 1 -24.63 -9.48 26.18
CA MET A 1 -24.38 -10.91 25.94
C MET A 1 -23.75 -11.02 24.57
N SER A 2 -22.47 -11.40 24.45
CA SER A 2 -21.86 -11.62 23.14
C SER A 2 -22.49 -12.86 22.53
N GLN A 3 -23.16 -12.69 21.39
CA GLN A 3 -23.78 -13.78 20.65
C GLN A 3 -22.66 -14.72 20.17
N MET A 4 -22.71 -16.00 20.55
CA MET A 4 -21.73 -16.97 20.05
C MET A 4 -21.93 -17.16 18.55
N THR A 5 -20.96 -16.68 17.76
CA THR A 5 -20.89 -16.94 16.32
C THR A 5 -20.58 -18.41 16.08
N LYS A 6 -21.30 -19.05 15.15
CA LYS A 6 -21.02 -20.42 14.74
C LYS A 6 -19.71 -20.46 13.94
N PRO A 7 -18.87 -21.49 14.11
CA PRO A 7 -17.64 -21.62 13.33
C PRO A 7 -17.95 -21.85 11.86
N LEU A 8 -17.14 -21.27 10.96
CA LEU A 8 -17.21 -21.51 9.53
C LEU A 8 -16.26 -22.66 9.15
N PRO A 9 -16.67 -23.65 8.35
CA PRO A 9 -15.78 -24.72 7.88
C PRO A 9 -14.57 -24.18 7.08
N ALA A 10 -13.44 -24.87 7.18
CA ALA A 10 -12.22 -24.49 6.46
C ALA A 10 -12.38 -24.42 4.92
N PRO A 11 -13.12 -25.33 4.25
CA PRO A 11 -13.38 -25.21 2.82
C PRO A 11 -14.12 -23.91 2.46
N ASP A 12 -15.12 -23.53 3.26
CA ASP A 12 -15.91 -22.31 3.02
C ASP A 12 -15.06 -21.06 3.23
N MET A 13 -14.19 -21.04 4.26
CA MET A 13 -13.23 -19.95 4.47
C MET A 13 -12.28 -19.78 3.29
N ARG A 14 -11.82 -20.88 2.67
CA ARG A 14 -10.96 -20.81 1.47
C ARG A 14 -11.70 -20.23 0.27
N VAL A 15 -12.95 -20.64 0.04
CA VAL A 15 -13.78 -20.06 -1.02
C VAL A 15 -13.98 -18.56 -0.81
N LEU A 16 -14.28 -18.14 0.42
CA LEU A 16 -14.40 -16.71 0.73
C LEU A 16 -13.08 -15.95 0.54
N PHE A 17 -11.95 -16.55 0.92
CA PHE A 17 -10.63 -15.99 0.67
C PHE A 17 -10.41 -15.77 -0.83
N ASP A 18 -10.63 -16.80 -1.66
CA ASP A 18 -10.43 -16.72 -3.10
C ASP A 18 -11.32 -15.65 -3.76
N ILE A 19 -12.59 -15.55 -3.33
CA ILE A 19 -13.51 -14.50 -3.80
C ILE A 19 -12.97 -13.10 -3.45
N LEU A 20 -12.48 -12.91 -2.22
CA LEU A 20 -11.93 -11.64 -1.78
C LEU A 20 -10.64 -11.28 -2.52
N VAL A 21 -9.78 -12.26 -2.84
CA VAL A 21 -8.56 -12.05 -3.63
C VAL A 21 -8.92 -11.57 -5.03
N VAL A 22 -9.86 -12.24 -5.71
CA VAL A 22 -10.31 -11.84 -7.04
C VAL A 22 -10.92 -10.45 -6.99
N PHE A 23 -11.82 -10.20 -6.04
CA PHE A 23 -12.48 -8.91 -5.91
C PHE A 23 -11.49 -7.76 -5.65
N GLN A 24 -10.49 -7.99 -4.77
CA GLN A 24 -9.44 -7.00 -4.52
C GLN A 24 -8.61 -6.73 -5.79
N GLY A 25 -8.26 -7.78 -6.53
CA GLY A 25 -7.54 -7.66 -7.80
C GLY A 25 -8.30 -6.78 -8.79
N GLU A 26 -9.56 -7.13 -9.09
CA GLU A 26 -10.44 -6.40 -10.00
C GLU A 26 -10.65 -4.95 -9.56
N LEU A 27 -10.73 -4.69 -8.25
CA LEU A 27 -10.86 -3.34 -7.70
C LEU A 27 -9.61 -2.50 -7.98
N LEU A 28 -8.42 -3.06 -7.75
CA LEU A 28 -7.14 -2.37 -7.94
C LEU A 28 -6.85 -2.04 -9.41
N ILE A 29 -7.33 -2.86 -10.34
CA ILE A 29 -7.20 -2.62 -11.78
C ILE A 29 -8.37 -1.83 -12.38
N GLY A 30 -9.31 -1.36 -11.55
CA GLY A 30 -10.44 -0.52 -11.96
C GLY A 30 -11.48 -1.22 -12.83
N GLN A 31 -11.61 -2.54 -12.73
CA GLN A 31 -12.59 -3.32 -13.50
C GLN A 31 -13.94 -3.50 -12.76
N VAL A 32 -13.97 -3.26 -11.46
CA VAL A 32 -15.24 -3.23 -10.70
C VAL A 32 -16.00 -1.95 -11.03
N SER A 33 -17.28 -2.07 -11.38
CA SER A 33 -18.09 -0.90 -11.72
C SER A 33 -18.24 0.05 -10.52
N PRO A 34 -18.38 1.37 -10.76
CA PRO A 34 -18.59 2.35 -9.71
C PRO A 34 -19.82 2.05 -8.84
N ASP A 35 -20.91 1.55 -9.43
CA ASP A 35 -22.14 1.22 -8.72
C ASP A 35 -21.95 0.05 -7.73
N VAL A 36 -21.22 -0.99 -8.15
CA VAL A 36 -20.89 -2.13 -7.27
C VAL A 36 -19.97 -1.66 -6.16
N THR A 37 -18.95 -0.86 -6.48
CA THR A 37 -18.02 -0.29 -5.50
C THR A 37 -18.76 0.53 -4.45
N ALA A 38 -19.64 1.44 -4.88
CA ALA A 38 -20.45 2.26 -3.99
C ALA A 38 -21.42 1.42 -3.14
N HIS A 39 -21.99 0.34 -3.71
CA HIS A 39 -22.83 -0.58 -2.97
C HIS A 39 -22.06 -1.32 -1.86
N VAL A 40 -20.86 -1.81 -2.17
CA VAL A 40 -20.00 -2.49 -1.19
C VAL A 40 -19.57 -1.53 -0.09
N ILE A 41 -19.16 -0.30 -0.42
CA ILE A 41 -18.81 0.73 0.57
C ILE A 41 -19.98 0.94 1.53
N ARG A 42 -21.18 1.25 1.03
CA ARG A 42 -22.37 1.45 1.89
C ARG A 42 -22.63 0.26 2.81
N ARG A 43 -22.45 -0.97 2.31
CA ARG A 43 -22.64 -2.17 3.12
C ARG A 43 -21.61 -2.25 4.24
N LEU A 44 -20.33 -2.04 3.93
CA LEU A 44 -19.26 -2.07 4.94
C LEU A 44 -19.36 -0.90 5.93
N THR A 45 -19.85 0.27 5.51
CA THR A 45 -20.15 1.40 6.39
C THR A 45 -21.22 1.02 7.41
N SER A 46 -22.26 0.29 7.00
CA SER A 46 -23.33 -0.14 7.92
C SER A 46 -22.84 -1.07 9.03
N ASP A 47 -21.73 -1.77 8.79
CA ASP A 47 -21.05 -2.64 9.76
C ASP A 47 -19.86 -1.94 10.45
N GLY A 48 -19.64 -0.64 10.19
CA GLY A 48 -18.57 0.17 10.80
C GLY A 48 -17.16 -0.18 10.33
N LEU A 49 -17.02 -0.84 9.18
CA LEU A 49 -15.73 -1.29 8.66
C LEU A 49 -15.02 -0.24 7.79
N VAL A 50 -15.77 0.71 7.22
CA VAL A 50 -15.26 1.83 6.43
C VAL A 50 -16.02 3.11 6.75
N ALA A 51 -15.40 4.27 6.53
CA ALA A 51 -16.07 5.57 6.61
C ALA A 51 -17.15 5.72 5.52
N GLU A 52 -18.08 6.66 5.71
CA GLU A 52 -19.17 6.93 4.75
C GLU A 52 -18.64 7.46 3.41
N ASP A 53 -17.52 8.18 3.44
CA ASP A 53 -16.83 8.79 2.30
C ASP A 53 -15.57 8.01 1.88
N ALA A 54 -15.48 6.73 2.25
CA ALA A 54 -14.33 5.89 1.93
C ALA A 54 -14.04 5.85 0.43
N SER A 55 -12.76 5.97 0.07
CA SER A 55 -12.30 5.89 -1.31
C SER A 55 -12.21 4.44 -1.79
N VAL A 56 -11.90 4.25 -3.08
CA VAL A 56 -11.66 2.91 -3.66
C VAL A 56 -10.40 2.30 -3.05
N GLY A 57 -9.37 3.11 -2.83
CA GLY A 57 -8.15 2.69 -2.14
C GLY A 57 -8.41 2.27 -0.70
N GLU A 58 -9.25 2.99 0.05
CA GLU A 58 -9.64 2.59 1.41
C GLU A 58 -10.41 1.27 1.41
N LEU A 59 -11.37 1.10 0.49
CA LEU A 59 -12.06 -0.17 0.31
C LEU A 59 -11.07 -1.30 0.02
N GLY A 60 -10.11 -1.09 -0.88
CA GLY A 60 -9.06 -2.06 -1.20
C GLY A 60 -8.18 -2.41 0.00
N ALA A 61 -7.90 -1.44 0.88
CA ALA A 61 -7.18 -1.65 2.12
C ALA A 61 -7.96 -2.50 3.13
N VAL A 62 -9.25 -2.22 3.27
CA VAL A 62 -10.15 -2.96 4.18
C VAL A 62 -10.33 -4.40 3.71
N ILE A 63 -10.49 -4.63 2.40
CA ILE A 63 -10.52 -5.98 1.84
C ILE A 63 -9.20 -6.71 2.10
N GLY A 64 -8.07 -6.02 1.96
CA GLY A 64 -6.76 -6.55 2.32
C GLY A 64 -6.67 -7.00 3.78
N ASP A 65 -7.20 -6.20 4.71
CA ASP A 65 -7.25 -6.57 6.13
C ASP A 65 -8.18 -7.77 6.37
N LEU A 66 -9.32 -7.83 5.68
CA LEU A 66 -10.24 -8.99 5.75
C LEU A 66 -9.56 -10.27 5.25
N LEU A 67 -8.79 -10.21 4.17
CA LEU A 67 -7.97 -11.34 3.69
C LEU A 67 -7.00 -11.82 4.77
N GLN A 68 -6.29 -10.91 5.45
CA GLN A 68 -5.39 -11.28 6.55
C GLN A 68 -6.14 -11.93 7.73
N ARG A 69 -7.35 -11.46 8.04
CA ARG A 69 -8.20 -12.06 9.09
C ARG A 69 -8.70 -13.46 8.71
N VAL A 70 -9.01 -13.69 7.43
CA VAL A 70 -9.38 -15.04 6.95
C VAL A 70 -8.19 -15.99 7.04
N ARG A 71 -6.97 -15.55 6.66
CA ARG A 71 -5.74 -16.34 6.84
C ARG A 71 -5.46 -16.67 8.31
N TYR A 72 -5.68 -15.71 9.21
CA TYR A 72 -5.64 -15.97 10.65
C TYR A 72 -6.66 -17.03 11.08
N ALA A 73 -7.92 -16.93 10.62
CA ALA A 73 -8.97 -17.90 10.93
C ALA A 73 -8.66 -19.32 10.38
N LEU A 74 -7.90 -19.39 9.28
CA LEU A 74 -7.39 -20.65 8.72
C LEU A 74 -6.15 -21.20 9.47
N GLY A 75 -5.62 -20.48 10.45
CA GLY A 75 -4.49 -20.91 11.27
C GLY A 75 -3.11 -20.59 10.67
N GLU A 76 -3.02 -19.73 9.64
CA GLU A 76 -1.72 -19.34 9.06
C GLU A 76 -0.92 -18.40 9.96
N TYR A 77 -1.59 -17.75 10.91
CA TYR A 77 -0.98 -16.84 11.87
C TYR A 77 -1.32 -17.26 13.30
N ALA A 78 -0.34 -17.18 14.19
CA ALA A 78 -0.54 -17.45 15.62
C ALA A 78 -1.37 -16.37 16.32
N THR A 79 -1.32 -15.13 15.80
CA THR A 79 -2.00 -13.96 16.36
C THR A 79 -2.73 -13.19 15.26
N LEU A 80 -3.82 -12.52 15.64
CA LEU A 80 -4.58 -11.66 14.72
C LEU A 80 -3.65 -10.57 14.15
N PRO A 81 -3.50 -10.47 12.81
CA PRO A 81 -2.71 -9.41 12.20
C PRO A 81 -3.27 -8.03 12.52
N SER A 82 -2.37 -7.07 12.73
CA SER A 82 -2.76 -5.66 12.83
C SER A 82 -3.27 -5.17 11.47
N PRO A 83 -4.22 -4.22 11.44
CA PRO A 83 -4.64 -3.57 10.19
C PRO A 83 -3.45 -2.96 9.45
N SER A 84 -3.47 -3.04 8.12
CA SER A 84 -2.47 -2.38 7.28
C SER A 84 -2.53 -0.86 7.46
N PRO A 85 -1.39 -0.16 7.46
CA PRO A 85 -1.38 1.30 7.44
C PRO A 85 -2.26 1.86 6.32
N ARG A 86 -2.94 2.98 6.58
CA ARG A 86 -3.71 3.74 5.59
C ARG A 86 -2.86 4.81 4.93
N GLU A 87 -1.67 4.40 4.51
CA GLU A 87 -0.67 5.22 3.86
C GLU A 87 0.01 4.39 2.77
N THR A 88 0.53 5.07 1.76
CA THR A 88 1.39 4.51 0.72
C THR A 88 2.80 5.02 0.91
N THR A 89 3.78 4.12 0.96
CA THR A 89 5.20 4.45 0.92
C THR A 89 5.62 4.60 -0.55
N TYR A 90 6.16 5.76 -0.90
CA TYR A 90 6.75 6.05 -2.20
C TYR A 90 8.26 6.00 -2.11
N VAL A 91 8.90 5.34 -3.05
CA VAL A 91 10.35 5.14 -3.06
C VAL A 91 10.95 5.72 -4.33
N LEU A 92 12.00 6.51 -4.18
CA LEU A 92 12.81 7.04 -5.28
C LEU A 92 14.30 6.78 -5.01
N SER A 93 15.10 6.73 -6.06
CA SER A 93 16.55 6.72 -5.95
C SER A 93 17.16 8.03 -6.43
N ALA A 94 18.28 8.43 -5.82
CA ALA A 94 19.07 9.60 -6.15
C ALA A 94 20.55 9.22 -6.38
N PRO A 95 21.29 9.94 -7.25
CA PRO A 95 22.67 9.60 -7.60
C PRO A 95 23.71 10.04 -6.55
N SER A 96 23.30 10.85 -5.56
CA SER A 96 24.17 11.35 -4.50
C SER A 96 23.37 11.62 -3.23
N LEU A 97 24.06 11.70 -2.09
CA LEU A 97 23.44 12.05 -0.81
C LEU A 97 22.83 13.46 -0.83
N GLU A 98 23.47 14.39 -1.54
CA GLU A 98 22.96 15.75 -1.72
C GLU A 98 21.63 15.76 -2.46
N ALA A 99 21.55 15.04 -3.58
CA ALA A 99 20.30 14.85 -4.32
C ALA A 99 19.23 14.14 -3.47
N ALA A 100 19.63 13.14 -2.68
CA ALA A 100 18.72 12.43 -1.77
C ALA A 100 18.14 13.38 -0.69
N ARG A 101 18.97 14.27 -0.14
CA ARG A 101 18.53 15.29 0.83
C ARG A 101 17.59 16.31 0.21
N ALA A 102 17.87 16.78 -1.00
CA ALA A 102 16.97 17.68 -1.72
C ALA A 102 15.59 17.04 -1.97
N CYS A 103 15.57 15.78 -2.41
CA CYS A 103 14.32 15.01 -2.53
C CYS A 103 13.61 14.86 -1.18
N GLN A 104 14.32 14.52 -0.10
CA GLN A 104 13.75 14.40 1.24
C GLN A 104 13.10 15.72 1.70
N GLU A 105 13.79 16.84 1.57
CA GLU A 105 13.27 18.15 1.94
C GLU A 105 11.99 18.47 1.18
N GLN A 106 11.94 18.18 -0.13
CA GLN A 106 10.76 18.41 -0.94
C GLN A 106 9.59 17.48 -0.57
N LEU A 107 9.87 16.20 -0.26
CA LEU A 107 8.85 15.24 0.21
C LEU A 107 8.26 15.68 1.56
N ILE A 108 9.10 16.16 2.48
CA ILE A 108 8.66 16.73 3.77
C ILE A 108 7.79 17.97 3.52
N ALA A 109 8.20 18.86 2.62
CA ALA A 109 7.44 20.06 2.28
C ALA A 109 6.07 19.75 1.65
N TRP A 110 5.92 18.60 0.98
CA TRP A 110 4.65 18.09 0.48
C TRP A 110 3.78 17.38 1.53
N GLY A 111 4.24 17.31 2.78
CA GLY A 111 3.53 16.66 3.88
C GLY A 111 3.83 15.17 4.05
N GLY A 112 4.91 14.66 3.45
CA GLY A 112 5.33 13.28 3.62
C GLY A 112 5.69 12.97 5.08
N SER A 113 5.22 11.83 5.60
CA SER A 113 5.57 11.31 6.91
C SER A 113 6.64 10.21 6.79
N ALA A 114 7.29 9.87 7.91
CA ALA A 114 8.31 8.82 7.97
C ALA A 114 9.41 8.90 6.89
N VAL A 115 9.81 10.13 6.51
CA VAL A 115 10.76 10.33 5.40
C VAL A 115 12.15 9.86 5.78
N THR A 116 12.68 8.89 5.05
CA THR A 116 13.98 8.26 5.31
C THR A 116 14.90 8.34 4.10
N ILE A 117 16.21 8.41 4.37
CA ILE A 117 17.27 8.26 3.38
C ILE A 117 18.09 7.04 3.80
N ARG A 118 18.39 6.15 2.86
CA ARG A 118 19.25 4.99 3.08
C ARG A 118 20.18 4.75 1.90
N ASP A 119 21.33 4.13 2.16
CA ASP A 119 22.17 3.62 1.07
C ASP A 119 21.45 2.43 0.41
N ALA A 120 21.33 2.43 -0.92
CA ALA A 120 20.70 1.32 -1.63
C ALA A 120 21.48 0.02 -1.49
N GLN A 121 22.78 0.07 -1.15
CA GLN A 121 23.60 -1.11 -0.88
C GLN A 121 23.17 -1.83 0.41
N ASP A 122 22.77 -1.09 1.45
CA ASP A 122 22.30 -1.67 2.71
C ASP A 122 20.92 -2.32 2.59
N SER A 123 20.16 -1.93 1.57
CA SER A 123 18.75 -2.29 1.40
C SER A 123 18.54 -3.59 0.61
N ARG A 124 19.53 -4.03 -0.17
CA ARG A 124 19.44 -5.23 -1.01
C ARG A 124 20.28 -6.34 -0.40
N GLY A 125 19.65 -7.18 0.40
CA GLY A 125 20.25 -8.44 0.83
C GLY A 125 20.74 -9.23 -0.39
N TRP A 126 22.07 -9.45 -0.46
CA TRP A 126 22.76 -10.46 -1.27
C TRP A 126 22.10 -10.80 -2.63
N THR A 127 22.10 -9.86 -3.57
CA THR A 127 22.02 -10.22 -4.99
C THR A 127 23.28 -9.73 -5.68
N MET A 128 24.02 -10.65 -6.28
CA MET A 128 25.24 -10.35 -7.05
C MET A 128 24.92 -9.28 -8.08
N ARG A 129 25.42 -8.06 -7.85
CA ARG A 129 25.42 -7.00 -8.85
C ARG A 129 26.86 -6.72 -9.21
N ASP A 130 27.12 -6.72 -10.52
CA ASP A 130 28.35 -6.19 -11.09
C ASP A 130 28.58 -4.78 -10.54
N ALA A 131 29.80 -4.55 -10.07
CA ALA A 131 30.28 -3.32 -9.47
C ALA A 131 30.38 -2.17 -10.50
N SER A 132 29.26 -1.76 -11.09
CA SER A 132 29.16 -0.42 -11.66
C SER A 132 28.82 0.56 -10.54
N ASP A 133 29.87 1.26 -10.17
CA ASP A 133 30.14 2.12 -9.03
C ASP A 133 29.32 3.41 -9.02
N THR A 134 27.99 3.31 -8.90
CA THR A 134 27.17 4.48 -8.56
C THR A 134 26.49 4.23 -7.22
N ASN A 135 26.93 4.94 -6.20
CA ASN A 135 26.27 5.04 -4.89
C ASN A 135 24.85 5.60 -5.09
N GLU A 136 23.90 4.71 -5.41
CA GLU A 136 22.48 5.05 -5.46
C GLU A 136 21.97 5.18 -4.03
N TRP A 137 21.47 6.37 -3.69
CA TRP A 137 20.76 6.60 -2.43
C TRP A 137 19.29 6.36 -2.65
N GLU A 138 18.59 5.83 -1.65
CA GLU A 138 17.15 5.65 -1.68
C GLU A 138 16.48 6.61 -0.71
N VAL A 139 15.40 7.24 -1.15
CA VAL A 139 14.55 8.10 -0.34
C VAL A 139 13.14 7.51 -0.35
N ALA A 140 12.58 7.32 0.85
CA ALA A 140 11.22 6.81 1.02
C ALA A 140 10.40 7.78 1.87
N ALA A 141 9.13 7.96 1.52
CA ALA A 141 8.18 8.78 2.28
C ALA A 141 6.78 8.19 2.23
N ASN A 142 6.04 8.32 3.33
CA ASN A 142 4.66 7.90 3.43
C ASN A 142 3.71 9.07 3.13
N PHE A 143 2.60 8.77 2.45
CA PHE A 143 1.51 9.71 2.21
C PHE A 143 0.15 9.01 2.36
N PRO A 144 -0.93 9.74 2.70
CA PRO A 144 -2.23 9.12 3.01
C PRO A 144 -2.99 8.57 1.80
N GLU A 145 -2.64 8.98 0.57
CA GLU A 145 -3.29 8.48 -0.64
C GLU A 145 -3.06 6.98 -0.86
N LEU A 146 -4.08 6.29 -1.36
CA LEU A 146 -4.09 4.84 -1.58
C LEU A 146 -4.36 4.52 -3.04
N ALA A 147 -3.68 3.51 -3.60
CA ALA A 147 -4.05 3.01 -4.92
C ALA A 147 -5.42 2.30 -4.86
N PRO A 148 -6.31 2.49 -5.86
CA PRO A 148 -6.09 3.16 -7.14
C PRO A 148 -6.66 4.60 -7.19
N ASP A 149 -6.71 5.32 -6.07
CA ASP A 149 -7.33 6.64 -6.02
C ASP A 149 -6.62 7.66 -6.93
N PRO A 150 -7.33 8.66 -7.50
CA PRO A 150 -6.71 9.68 -8.34
C PRO A 150 -5.57 10.44 -7.66
N ALA A 151 -5.67 10.66 -6.34
CA ALA A 151 -4.62 11.30 -5.55
C ALA A 151 -3.32 10.47 -5.54
N HIS A 152 -3.42 9.13 -5.48
CA HIS A 152 -2.27 8.24 -5.60
C HIS A 152 -1.61 8.38 -6.97
N ALA A 153 -2.39 8.39 -8.06
CA ALA A 153 -1.85 8.58 -9.40
C ALA A 153 -1.15 9.95 -9.56
N ALA A 154 -1.74 11.01 -9.02
CA ALA A 154 -1.13 12.34 -9.01
C ALA A 154 0.20 12.35 -8.24
N ARG A 155 0.28 11.67 -7.09
CA ARG A 155 1.53 11.56 -6.33
C ARG A 155 2.61 10.80 -7.08
N VAL A 156 2.27 9.70 -7.76
CA VAL A 156 3.24 8.95 -8.58
C VAL A 156 3.89 9.87 -9.62
N ILE A 157 3.10 10.73 -10.28
CA ILE A 157 3.63 11.71 -11.25
C ILE A 157 4.59 12.69 -10.56
N GLN A 158 4.15 13.31 -9.47
CA GLN A 158 4.96 14.30 -8.73
C GLN A 158 6.29 13.73 -8.23
N VAL A 159 6.26 12.54 -7.61
CA VAL A 159 7.47 11.87 -7.10
C VAL A 159 8.40 11.47 -8.25
N SER A 160 7.83 11.04 -9.38
CA SER A 160 8.62 10.71 -10.58
C SER A 160 9.29 11.93 -11.20
N GLU A 161 8.63 13.09 -11.17
CA GLU A 161 9.20 14.37 -11.63
C GLU A 161 10.31 14.85 -10.70
N LEU A 162 10.07 14.83 -9.39
CA LEU A 162 11.07 15.18 -8.37
C LEU A 162 12.34 14.34 -8.50
N ALA A 163 12.18 13.01 -8.63
CA ALA A 163 13.32 12.13 -8.81
C ALA A 163 14.12 12.51 -10.05
N ARG A 164 13.45 12.80 -11.18
CA ARG A 164 14.09 13.17 -12.45
C ARG A 164 14.82 14.51 -12.36
N GLU A 165 14.25 15.50 -11.67
CA GLU A 165 14.85 16.82 -11.45
C GLU A 165 16.23 16.70 -10.77
N HIS A 166 16.38 15.75 -9.86
CA HIS A 166 17.62 15.48 -9.14
C HIS A 166 18.46 14.33 -9.74
N GLY A 167 18.24 13.96 -11.01
CA GLY A 167 19.02 12.94 -11.73
C GLY A 167 18.77 11.50 -11.26
N GLY A 168 17.67 11.27 -10.56
CA GLY A 168 17.22 10.01 -9.99
C GLY A 168 16.09 9.34 -10.78
N ARG A 169 15.44 8.36 -10.15
CA ARG A 169 14.25 7.67 -10.69
C ARG A 169 13.27 7.25 -9.59
N TYR A 170 11.99 7.23 -9.92
CA TYR A 170 10.97 6.57 -9.11
C TYR A 170 11.16 5.04 -9.17
N GLN A 171 11.07 4.38 -8.01
CA GLN A 171 11.33 2.94 -7.87
C GLN A 171 10.05 2.14 -7.64
N GLY A 172 9.00 2.79 -7.15
CA GLY A 172 7.71 2.15 -6.90
C GLY A 172 7.04 2.65 -5.63
N SER A 173 5.87 2.08 -5.36
CA SER A 173 5.11 2.32 -4.15
C SER A 173 4.64 1.01 -3.53
N GLY A 174 4.39 1.04 -2.22
CA GLY A 174 3.91 -0.12 -1.46
C GLY A 174 3.24 0.31 -0.16
N ARG A 175 2.74 -0.68 0.58
CA ARG A 175 2.20 -0.51 1.94
C ARG A 175 2.80 -1.56 2.87
#